data_AF-A0A847K259-F1
#
_entry.id   AF-A0A847K259-F1
#
_cell.length_a   1.000
_cell.length_b   1.000
_cell.length_c   1.000
_cell.angle_alpha   90.00
_cell.angle_beta   90.00
_cell.angle_gamma   90.00
#
_symmetry.space_group_name_H-M   'P 1'
#
loop_
_entity.id
_entity.type
_entity.pdbx_description
1 polymer ?
#
loop_
_entity_poly.entity_id
_entity_poly.type
_entity_poly.pdbx_seq_one_letter_code
_entity_poly.pdbx_strand_id
1 'polypeptide(L)'
;MQALLPELAHRLRASGIRLYRPFVLGLQSGPSCTLQRSQTGDLVARAGLPEDSAPYDMVHLADGELARAILGAVTASDVLDRAPISPSARVRRIFSALFAERCPHMYLPDRY
;
A
#
# COMPACT_ATOMS: atom_id res chain seq x y z
N MET A 1 10.85 -3.72 -5.61
CA MET A 1 9.69 -4.25 -4.86
C MET A 1 10.09 -5.00 -3.59
N GLN A 2 10.99 -6.00 -3.64
CA GLN A 2 11.38 -6.77 -2.44
C GLN A 2 11.85 -5.89 -1.26
N ALA A 3 12.61 -4.82 -1.54
CA ALA A 3 13.07 -3.88 -0.53
C ALA A 3 11.93 -3.11 0.20
N LEU A 4 10.75 -3.00 -0.41
CA LEU A 4 9.60 -2.27 0.15
C LEU A 4 8.68 -3.17 0.99
N LEU A 5 8.83 -4.50 0.91
CA LEU A 5 7.96 -5.45 1.63
C LEU A 5 7.98 -5.25 3.15
N PRO A 6 9.14 -5.03 3.82
CA PRO A 6 9.17 -4.83 5.27
C PRO A 6 8.41 -3.56 5.70
N GLU A 7 8.56 -2.47 4.93
CA GLU A 7 7.89 -1.20 5.19
C GLU A 7 6.37 -1.31 4.97
N LEU A 8 5.95 -1.99 3.90
CA LEU A 8 4.53 -2.28 3.66
C LEU A 8 3.92 -3.14 4.76
N ALA A 9 4.64 -4.18 5.22
CA ALA A 9 4.20 -5.02 6.33
C ALA A 9 4.14 -4.25 7.65
N HIS A 10 5.06 -3.31 7.88
CA HIS A 10 5.04 -2.43 9.04
C HIS A 10 3.81 -1.50 9.01
N ARG A 11 3.58 -0.82 7.88
CA ARG A 11 2.42 0.08 7.70
C ARG A 11 1.09 -0.64 7.81
N LEU A 12 1.00 -1.83 7.22
CA LEU A 12 -0.19 -2.65 7.29
C LEU A 12 -0.53 -3.01 8.75
N ARG A 13 0.47 -3.37 9.55
CA ARG A 13 0.30 -3.58 11.00
C ARG A 13 -0.07 -2.28 11.74
N ALA A 14 0.59 -1.17 11.43
CA ALA A 14 0.35 0.13 12.07
C ALA A 14 -1.02 0.72 11.75
N SER A 15 -1.55 0.45 10.55
CA SER A 15 -2.83 0.99 10.08
C SER A 15 -4.04 0.41 10.81
N GLY A 16 -3.90 -0.75 11.47
CA GLY A 16 -5.01 -1.44 12.14
C GLY A 16 -6.13 -1.91 11.21
N ILE A 17 -5.93 -1.84 9.88
CA ILE A 17 -6.96 -2.19 8.89
C ILE A 17 -7.22 -3.69 8.93
N ARG A 18 -8.49 -4.07 8.95
CA ARG A 18 -8.90 -5.47 8.74
C ARG A 18 -9.07 -5.76 7.25
N LEU A 19 -8.11 -6.50 6.69
CA LEU A 19 -8.23 -7.04 5.33
C LEU A 19 -9.04 -8.34 5.34
N TYR A 20 -10.21 -8.31 4.70
CA TYR A 20 -11.06 -9.49 4.50
C TYR A 20 -10.75 -10.25 3.22
N ARG A 21 -10.02 -9.62 2.31
CA ARG A 21 -9.57 -10.15 1.02
C ARG A 21 -8.12 -9.71 0.80
N PRO A 22 -7.33 -10.45 0.00
CA PRO A 22 -6.02 -9.99 -0.41
C PRO A 22 -6.13 -8.63 -1.11
N PHE A 23 -5.19 -7.75 -0.83
CA PHE A 23 -5.07 -6.43 -1.45
C PHE A 23 -3.79 -6.36 -2.27
N VAL A 24 -3.91 -6.21 -3.58
CA VAL A 24 -2.81 -6.25 -4.53
C VAL A 24 -2.42 -4.83 -4.95
N LEU A 25 -1.15 -4.51 -4.75
CA LEU A 25 -0.46 -3.34 -5.27
C LEU A 25 0.24 -3.72 -6.57
N GLY A 26 -0.39 -3.44 -7.70
CA GLY A 26 0.19 -3.63 -9.03
C GLY A 26 1.00 -2.40 -9.46
N LEU A 27 2.20 -2.62 -9.99
CA LEU A 27 2.97 -1.61 -10.70
C LEU A 27 2.79 -1.81 -12.21
N GLN A 28 2.89 -0.74 -12.99
CA GLN A 28 2.78 -0.82 -14.46
C GLN A 28 3.90 -1.65 -15.09
N SER A 29 5.15 -1.46 -14.68
CA SER A 29 6.30 -2.15 -15.29
C SER A 29 6.98 -3.15 -14.34
N GLY A 30 6.45 -3.32 -13.14
CA GLY A 30 7.12 -4.01 -12.04
C GLY A 30 6.32 -5.17 -11.43
N PRO A 31 6.99 -6.00 -10.61
CA PRO A 31 6.33 -7.08 -9.90
C PRO A 31 5.28 -6.52 -8.92
N SER A 32 4.10 -7.13 -8.91
CA SER A 32 3.03 -6.78 -7.97
C SER A 32 3.38 -7.21 -6.54
N CYS A 33 2.75 -6.58 -5.56
CA CYS A 33 2.85 -6.94 -4.14
C CYS A 33 1.46 -7.23 -3.60
N THR A 34 1.29 -8.37 -2.93
CA THR A 34 0.04 -8.77 -2.28
C THR A 34 0.14 -8.55 -0.78
N LEU A 35 -0.80 -7.80 -0.23
CA LEU A 35 -1.04 -7.65 1.20
C LEU A 35 -2.18 -8.59 1.60
N GLN A 36 -1.94 -9.53 2.49
CA GLN A 36 -2.96 -10.49 2.90
C GLN A 36 -2.83 -10.85 4.37
N ARG A 37 -3.90 -11.45 4.90
CA ARG A 37 -3.87 -12.02 6.23
C ARG A 37 -3.29 -13.43 6.18
N SER A 38 -2.28 -13.68 7.01
CA SER A 38 -1.72 -14.99 7.29
C SER A 38 -2.75 -15.90 7.97
N GLN A 39 -2.51 -17.21 7.92
CA GLN A 39 -3.31 -18.21 8.65
C GLN A 39 -3.29 -18.00 10.17
N THR A 40 -2.22 -17.38 10.69
CA THR A 40 -2.08 -16.98 12.10
C THR A 40 -2.90 -15.75 12.46
N GLY A 41 -3.54 -15.11 11.48
CA GLY A 41 -4.30 -13.89 11.67
C GLY A 41 -3.48 -12.60 11.53
N ASP A 42 -2.16 -12.70 11.39
CA ASP A 42 -1.26 -11.57 11.16
C ASP A 42 -1.37 -11.02 9.74
N LEU A 43 -1.05 -9.76 9.54
CA LEU A 43 -1.03 -9.15 8.21
C LEU A 43 0.38 -9.20 7.62
N VAL A 44 0.49 -9.72 6.39
CA VAL A 44 1.78 -10.00 5.71
C VAL A 44 1.78 -9.42 4.30
N ALA A 45 2.92 -8.84 3.91
CA ALA A 45 3.19 -8.42 2.54
C ALA A 45 4.04 -9.48 1.82
N ARG A 46 3.64 -9.88 0.60
CA ARG A 46 4.36 -10.84 -0.25
C ARG A 46 4.53 -10.27 -1.64
N ALA A 47 5.66 -10.59 -2.30
CA ALA A 47 5.81 -10.30 -3.71
C ALA A 47 4.95 -11.26 -4.55
N GLY A 48 4.42 -10.78 -5.66
CA GLY A 48 3.57 -11.55 -6.57
C GLY A 48 2.07 -11.32 -6.35
N LEU A 49 1.28 -12.05 -7.12
CA LEU A 49 -0.17 -12.15 -7.00
C LEU A 49 -0.54 -13.17 -5.91
N PRO A 50 -1.75 -13.10 -5.35
CA PRO A 50 -2.23 -14.16 -4.45
C PRO A 50 -2.19 -15.52 -5.18
N GLU A 51 -1.69 -16.54 -4.50
CA GLU A 51 -1.60 -17.91 -5.02
C GLU A 51 -2.98 -18.55 -5.22
N ASP A 52 -3.97 -18.05 -4.48
CA ASP A 52 -5.33 -18.56 -4.50
C ASP A 52 -6.22 -17.73 -5.42
N SER A 53 -7.14 -18.39 -6.13
CA SER A 53 -8.12 -17.75 -7.05
C SER A 53 -9.19 -16.91 -6.32
N ALA A 54 -9.00 -16.69 -5.02
CA ALA A 54 -9.89 -15.91 -4.18
C ALA A 54 -10.04 -14.47 -4.71
N PRO A 55 -11.24 -13.87 -4.60
CA PRO A 55 -11.45 -12.50 -5.01
C PRO A 55 -10.54 -11.55 -4.22
N TYR A 56 -9.78 -10.73 -4.93
CA TYR A 56 -8.85 -9.75 -4.36
C TYR A 56 -9.23 -8.31 -4.76
N ASP A 57 -8.88 -7.37 -3.91
CA ASP A 57 -8.94 -5.95 -4.21
C ASP A 57 -7.60 -5.55 -4.86
N MET A 58 -7.60 -4.78 -5.95
CA MET A 58 -6.36 -4.39 -6.64
C MET A 58 -6.33 -2.90 -6.94
N VAL A 59 -5.13 -2.32 -6.84
CA VAL A 59 -4.82 -1.00 -7.37
C VAL A 59 -3.62 -1.10 -8.30
N HIS A 60 -3.73 -0.46 -9.47
CA HIS A 60 -2.61 -0.28 -10.39
C HIS A 60 -2.01 1.10 -10.18
N LEU A 61 -0.71 1.18 -9.98
CA LEU A 61 0.02 2.41 -9.76
C LEU A 61 1.07 2.59 -10.86
N ALA A 62 1.33 3.84 -11.22
CA ALA A 62 2.46 4.17 -12.06
C ALA A 62 3.78 3.87 -11.33
N ASP A 63 4.84 3.63 -12.10
CA ASP A 63 6.16 3.36 -11.52
C ASP A 63 6.63 4.56 -10.69
N GLY A 64 7.11 4.30 -9.47
CA GLY A 64 7.58 5.33 -8.55
C GLY A 64 6.49 5.95 -7.66
N GLU A 65 5.21 5.93 -8.03
CA GLU A 65 4.13 6.50 -7.20
C GLU A 65 4.01 5.76 -5.85
N LEU A 66 4.20 4.44 -5.85
CA LEU A 66 4.26 3.66 -4.61
C LEU A 66 5.43 4.12 -3.70
N ALA A 67 6.59 4.41 -4.27
CA ALA A 67 7.74 4.88 -3.50
C ALA A 67 7.48 6.29 -2.93
N ARG A 68 6.88 7.17 -3.74
CA ARG A 68 6.49 8.52 -3.29
C ARG A 68 5.45 8.46 -2.17
N ALA A 69 4.47 7.57 -2.26
CA ALA A 69 3.47 7.33 -1.22
C ALA A 69 4.11 6.82 0.08
N ILE A 70 5.03 5.86 -0.01
CA ILE A 70 5.78 5.34 1.14
C ILE A 70 6.59 6.46 1.80
N LEU A 71 7.27 7.29 1.02
CA LEU A 71 8.08 8.40 1.53
C LEU A 71 7.22 9.57 2.07
N GLY A 72 5.90 9.55 1.85
CA GLY A 72 5.02 10.66 2.22
C GLY A 72 5.22 11.91 1.35
N ALA A 73 5.84 11.77 0.17
CA ALA A 73 6.09 12.88 -0.75
C ALA A 73 4.83 13.32 -1.51
N VAL A 74 3.78 12.51 -1.46
CA VAL A 74 2.46 12.73 -2.09
C VAL A 74 1.39 12.11 -1.19
N THR A 75 0.18 12.66 -1.26
CA THR A 75 -0.95 12.09 -0.52
C THR A 75 -1.42 10.79 -1.18
N ALA A 76 -2.11 9.95 -0.41
CA ALA A 76 -2.74 8.76 -0.95
C ALA A 76 -3.74 9.11 -2.07
N SER A 77 -4.49 10.20 -1.92
CA SER A 77 -5.44 10.67 -2.93
C SER A 77 -4.75 11.04 -4.24
N ASP A 78 -3.65 11.80 -4.18
CA ASP A 78 -2.89 12.21 -5.38
C ASP A 78 -2.37 11.01 -6.17
N VAL A 79 -1.90 9.98 -5.47
CA VAL A 79 -1.40 8.74 -6.08
C VAL A 79 -2.52 7.99 -6.79
N LEU A 80 -3.69 7.89 -6.16
CA LEU A 80 -4.84 7.18 -6.73
C LEU A 80 -5.50 7.93 -7.88
N ASP A 81 -5.43 9.25 -7.89
CA ASP A 81 -5.96 10.06 -8.99
C ASP A 81 -5.05 10.02 -10.22
N ARG A 82 -3.78 9.67 -10.05
CA ARG A 82 -2.81 9.40 -11.13
C ARG A 82 -2.78 7.93 -11.57
N ALA A 83 -3.55 7.06 -10.92
CA ALA A 83 -3.63 5.67 -11.30
C ALA A 83 -4.22 5.54 -12.72
N PRO A 84 -3.69 4.63 -13.57
CA PRO A 84 -4.21 4.43 -14.93
C PRO A 84 -5.66 3.96 -14.94
N ILE A 85 -6.10 3.29 -13.87
CA ILE A 85 -7.46 2.79 -13.69
C ILE A 85 -8.00 3.37 -12.39
N SER A 86 -9.18 3.99 -12.46
CA SER A 86 -9.85 4.53 -11.29
C SER A 86 -10.15 3.41 -10.28
N PRO A 87 -9.56 3.44 -9.08
CA PRO A 87 -9.79 2.40 -8.08
C PRO A 87 -11.20 2.52 -7.49
N SER A 88 -11.74 1.37 -7.06
CA SER A 88 -13.03 1.34 -6.36
C SER A 88 -12.97 2.13 -5.04
N ALA A 89 -14.13 2.60 -4.57
CA ALA A 89 -14.23 3.31 -3.28
C ALA A 89 -13.64 2.52 -2.10
N ARG A 90 -13.75 1.19 -2.15
CA ARG A 90 -13.15 0.28 -1.16
C ARG A 90 -11.63 0.32 -1.22
N VAL A 91 -11.05 0.18 -2.41
CA VAL A 91 -9.61 0.25 -2.64
C VAL A 91 -9.06 1.60 -2.19
N ARG A 92 -9.76 2.71 -2.51
CA ARG A 92 -9.38 4.06 -2.07
C ARG A 92 -9.28 4.17 -0.55
N ARG A 93 -10.25 3.63 0.19
CA ARG A 93 -10.24 3.63 1.67
C ARG A 93 -9.07 2.82 2.23
N ILE A 94 -8.84 1.61 1.71
CA ILE A 94 -7.74 0.75 2.16
C ILE A 94 -6.40 1.44 1.90
N PHE A 95 -6.20 1.96 0.68
CA PHE A 95 -4.96 2.62 0.30
C PHE A 95 -4.71 3.89 1.13
N SER A 96 -5.74 4.71 1.36
CA SER A 96 -5.62 5.92 2.17
C SER A 96 -5.28 5.62 3.63
N ALA A 97 -5.78 4.51 4.18
CA ALA A 97 -5.44 4.10 5.53
C ALA A 97 -4.03 3.48 5.62
N LEU A 98 -3.53 2.82 4.56
CA LEU A 98 -2.16 2.31 4.48
C LEU A 98 -1.11 3.44 4.36
N PHE A 99 -1.47 4.48 3.62
CA PHE A 99 -0.63 5.66 3.38
C PHE A 99 -1.27 6.89 3.98
N ALA A 100 -1.71 6.77 5.25
CA ALA A 100 -2.25 7.91 5.97
C ALA A 100 -1.21 9.04 5.97
N GLU A 101 -1.68 10.25 5.69
CA GLU A 101 -0.85 11.44 5.66
C GLU A 101 -0.13 11.58 7.01
N ARG A 102 1.18 11.35 7.01
CA ARG A 102 1.99 11.77 8.15
C ARG A 102 2.03 13.28 8.09
N CYS A 103 1.45 13.93 9.10
CA CYS A 103 1.49 15.38 9.22
C CYS A 103 2.95 15.86 9.04
N PRO A 104 3.25 16.69 8.03
CA PRO A 104 4.62 17.15 7.76
C PRO A 104 5.20 18.00 8.90
N HIS A 105 4.40 18.36 9.90
CA HIS A 105 4.82 19.13 11.08
C HIS A 105 5.67 18.33 12.09
N MET A 106 5.90 17.03 11.87
CA MET A 106 6.59 16.16 12.84
C MET A 106 8.06 15.87 12.50
N TYR A 107 8.66 16.60 11.57
CA TYR A 107 10.10 16.57 11.31
C TYR A 107 10.66 17.99 11.36
N LEU A 108 10.69 18.56 12.56
CA LEU A 108 11.74 19.54 12.87
C LEU A 108 13.04 18.73 12.95
N PRO A 109 14.04 18.98 12.07
CA PRO A 109 15.37 18.46 12.34
C PRO A 109 15.76 19.03 13.71
N ASP A 110 16.09 18.13 14.63
CA ASP A 110 16.69 18.49 15.90
C ASP A 110 17.98 19.23 15.56
N ARG A 111 17.92 20.58 15.62
CA ARG A 111 19.08 21.44 15.37
C ARG A 111 19.94 21.35 16.62
N TYR A 112 20.92 20.45 16.58
CA TYR A 112 22.17 20.59 17.33
C TYR A 112 23.27 21.01 16.37
#